data_AF-K0RTP1-F1
#
_entry.id   AF-K0RTP1-F1
#
_cell.length_a   1.000
_cell.length_b   1.000
_cell.length_c   1.000
_cell.angle_alpha   90.00
_cell.angle_beta   90.00
_cell.angle_gamma   90.00
#
_symmetry.space_group_name_H-M   'P 1'
#
loop_
_entity.id
_entity.type
_entity.pdbx_description
1 polymer ?
#
loop_
_entity_poly.entity_id
_entity_poly.type
_entity_poly.pdbx_seq_one_letter_code
_entity_poly.pdbx_strand_id
1 'polypeptide(L)'
;MRGRRRRLTSKQLFLLGQIIIIVAYVAAGRRLQTTIREPSERSINQIHKLSNATEDRNAVTKFFRGGAAIDLMSSENQYGVPESVSAVSVVPFDGPLLFDRAAGWNGITHEEGQVFCTDQGSRHICPWNTYCQINQNLSMNLGILPDNTTSWAPTSMGQPVWVSLGGACRVNGVLDESEIANIDYIMCCHDGEDDVTVRSDLIDTDDEWNCKEKCDITGSTASITQKFCVARCKTKHHAEEVANVNEFLRKLFHPIVDVLTDLAQTPSEQLRNLLEGSDGENDPFQLQALEQGECPFPQNASIDWLPERPIMSRTAAQWFQNPQPSSSSSSSVVVYYEHLSKAGGTSFCKLAQSNMAEKEVPSRYCMPSEPRMLDARVGSWTEQKLLDYVQNHPHRLVSNEWEPFNHAFLERFQPTQQQKYNNNDLILLFVTSIRHPINRLLSAYKFWGILHNWDETKPSFDLWLHSYANRSNKWKIRSTDINANVGNFNFATWKFSGGKLPISDRQLHAQIFLSESTEVDFEAQTEDIWKEPFQTAIRTLARFDLAIPMEYLSDHTAPLTNLLGWTNFEKSHVVPSGNVTNNEATKELSPLQYAKLWDANKLDIILYRWTCAVYLTRLNCT
;
A
#
# COMPACT_ATOMS: atom_id res chain seq x y z
N MET A 1 -70.34 18.80 7.27
CA MET A 1 -68.92 18.69 7.70
C MET A 1 -68.49 20.00 8.35
N ARG A 2 -68.20 20.00 9.66
CA ARG A 2 -67.73 21.18 10.41
C ARG A 2 -66.20 21.24 10.34
N GLY A 3 -65.65 22.25 9.67
CA GLY A 3 -64.21 22.47 9.57
C GLY A 3 -63.63 23.09 10.86
N ARG A 4 -62.75 22.34 11.54
CA ARG A 4 -61.96 22.84 12.68
C ARG A 4 -60.83 23.73 12.15
N ARG A 5 -60.90 25.04 12.41
CA ARG A 5 -59.73 25.95 12.30
C ARG A 5 -58.77 25.64 13.45
N ARG A 6 -57.59 25.09 13.15
CA ARG A 6 -56.49 24.99 14.12
C ARG A 6 -55.86 26.38 14.29
N ARG A 7 -55.89 26.91 15.51
CA ARG A 7 -55.11 28.11 15.86
C ARG A 7 -53.63 27.70 15.93
N LEU A 8 -52.77 28.46 15.26
CA LEU A 8 -51.32 28.31 15.36
C LEU A 8 -50.89 28.60 16.80
N THR A 9 -49.97 27.80 17.31
CA THR A 9 -49.39 28.01 18.64
C THR A 9 -48.43 29.20 18.62
N SER A 10 -48.18 29.81 19.78
CA SER A 10 -47.22 30.93 19.91
C SER A 10 -45.83 30.59 19.35
N LYS A 11 -45.38 29.33 19.48
CA LYS A 11 -44.14 28.84 18.87
C LYS A 11 -44.17 28.83 17.33
N GLN A 12 -45.30 28.49 16.72
CA GLN A 12 -45.45 28.51 15.26
C GLN A 12 -45.51 29.94 14.71
N LEU A 13 -46.14 30.86 15.44
CA LEU A 13 -46.12 32.29 15.09
C LEU A 13 -44.72 32.90 15.22
N PHE A 14 -43.94 32.48 16.22
CA PHE A 14 -42.55 32.89 16.39
C PHE A 14 -41.65 32.40 15.24
N LEU A 15 -41.80 31.12 14.83
CA LEU A 15 -41.07 30.57 13.69
C LEU A 15 -41.42 31.28 12.37
N LEU A 16 -42.71 31.55 12.14
CA LEU A 16 -43.16 32.33 10.98
C LEU A 16 -42.58 33.75 10.98
N GLY A 17 -42.47 34.38 12.15
CA GLY A 17 -41.80 35.68 12.30
C GLY A 17 -40.32 35.64 11.91
N GLN A 18 -39.58 34.62 12.34
CA GLN A 18 -38.16 34.48 11.97
C GLN A 18 -37.97 34.22 10.47
N ILE A 19 -38.83 33.40 9.86
CA ILE A 19 -38.78 33.15 8.41
C ILE A 19 -39.05 34.44 7.62
N ILE A 20 -40.02 35.26 8.04
CA ILE A 20 -40.33 36.53 7.37
C ILE A 20 -39.14 37.51 7.46
N ILE A 21 -38.45 37.58 8.61
CA ILE A 21 -37.27 38.43 8.78
C ILE A 21 -36.12 37.98 7.87
N ILE A 22 -35.87 36.68 7.75
CA ILE A 22 -34.82 36.12 6.88
C ILE A 22 -35.14 36.42 5.41
N VAL A 23 -36.39 36.24 4.98
CA VAL A 23 -36.82 36.54 3.60
C VAL A 23 -36.70 38.04 3.31
N ALA A 24 -37.03 38.90 4.27
CA ALA A 24 -36.86 40.36 4.14
C ALA A 24 -35.38 40.75 4.02
N TYR A 25 -34.48 40.11 4.79
CA TYR A 25 -33.03 40.34 4.71
C TYR A 25 -32.45 39.91 3.37
N VAL A 26 -32.86 38.75 2.85
CA VAL A 26 -32.43 38.25 1.53
C VAL A 26 -32.99 39.12 0.39
N ALA A 27 -34.23 39.60 0.51
CA ALA A 27 -34.82 40.51 -0.46
C ALA A 27 -34.15 41.90 -0.46
N ALA A 28 -33.74 42.39 0.72
CA ALA A 28 -32.99 43.64 0.84
C ALA A 28 -31.55 43.52 0.29
N GLY A 29 -30.89 42.38 0.50
CA GLY A 29 -29.55 42.11 -0.06
C GLY A 29 -29.54 42.04 -1.59
N ARG A 30 -30.62 41.55 -2.22
CA ARG A 30 -30.74 41.48 -3.68
C ARG A 30 -31.01 42.81 -4.39
N ARG A 31 -31.30 43.89 -3.66
CA ARG A 31 -31.51 45.24 -4.26
C ARG A 31 -30.24 46.10 -4.35
N LEU A 32 -29.09 45.62 -3.87
CA LEU A 32 -27.82 46.35 -3.86
C LEU A 32 -26.80 45.88 -4.91
N GLN A 33 -27.19 45.03 -5.86
CA GLN A 33 -26.26 44.38 -6.80
C GLN A 33 -26.60 44.60 -8.29
N THR A 34 -27.12 45.77 -8.65
CA THR A 34 -27.28 46.16 -10.07
C THR A 34 -26.85 47.59 -10.32
N THR A 35 -25.58 47.93 -10.07
CA THR A 35 -24.82 48.90 -10.88
C THR A 35 -23.32 48.75 -10.57
N ILE A 36 -22.58 48.02 -11.40
CA ILE A 36 -21.12 48.13 -11.43
C ILE A 36 -20.73 48.42 -12.88
N ARG A 37 -20.26 49.66 -13.07
CA ARG A 37 -19.51 50.16 -14.22
C ARG A 37 -18.03 49.83 -13.96
N GLU A 38 -17.29 49.56 -15.03
CA GLU A 38 -15.86 49.16 -15.04
C GLU A 38 -14.96 50.02 -14.13
N PRO A 39 -13.94 49.42 -13.48
CA PRO A 39 -13.00 50.18 -12.66
C PRO A 39 -11.81 50.70 -13.48
N SER A 40 -11.44 51.96 -13.23
CA SER A 40 -10.18 52.56 -13.66
C SER A 40 -9.05 52.33 -12.64
N GLU A 41 -7.82 52.40 -13.12
CA GLU A 41 -6.51 52.07 -12.50
C GLU A 41 -6.09 52.85 -11.22
N ARG A 42 -7.02 53.32 -10.38
CA ARG A 42 -6.67 54.12 -9.17
C ARG A 42 -6.97 53.51 -7.81
N SER A 43 -7.24 52.21 -7.71
CA SER A 43 -7.67 51.57 -6.44
C SER A 43 -6.68 50.60 -5.79
N ILE A 44 -5.42 50.54 -6.24
CA ILE A 44 -4.42 49.57 -5.72
C ILE A 44 -3.77 49.99 -4.37
N ASN A 45 -3.97 51.21 -3.87
CA ASN A 45 -3.27 51.70 -2.66
C ASN A 45 -4.10 51.76 -1.35
N GLN A 46 -5.16 50.96 -1.20
CA GLN A 46 -5.95 50.92 0.05
C GLN A 46 -6.16 49.53 0.69
N ILE A 47 -5.44 48.49 0.25
CA ILE A 47 -5.58 47.11 0.77
C ILE A 47 -4.54 46.75 1.86
N HIS A 48 -3.76 47.72 2.36
CA HIS A 48 -2.75 47.46 3.42
C HIS A 48 -3.11 47.90 4.86
N LYS A 49 -4.40 48.15 5.17
CA LYS A 49 -4.80 48.67 6.51
C LYS A 49 -5.91 47.93 7.26
N LEU A 50 -6.27 46.71 6.89
CA LEU A 50 -7.26 45.91 7.64
C LEU A 50 -6.82 44.45 7.87
N SER A 51 -5.58 44.26 8.34
CA SER A 51 -5.15 43.01 9.00
C SER A 51 -4.75 43.38 10.42
N ASN A 52 -5.69 43.30 11.37
CA ASN A 52 -5.49 43.17 12.82
C ASN A 52 -6.84 43.27 13.54
N ALA A 53 -7.52 42.13 13.65
CA ALA A 53 -8.59 41.74 14.61
C ALA A 53 -9.22 40.48 14.00
N THR A 54 -9.32 39.31 14.63
CA THR A 54 -9.61 39.02 16.03
C THR A 54 -9.26 37.55 16.30
N GLU A 55 -8.62 37.29 17.44
CA GLU A 55 -8.54 35.99 18.08
C GLU A 55 -9.94 35.55 18.54
N ASP A 56 -10.37 34.32 18.23
CA ASP A 56 -11.03 33.42 19.19
C ASP A 56 -11.23 32.03 18.55
N ARG A 57 -10.42 31.03 18.93
CA ARG A 57 -10.43 29.70 18.32
C ARG A 57 -10.49 28.57 19.35
N ASN A 58 -11.42 28.69 20.31
CA ASN A 58 -11.67 27.65 21.33
C ASN A 58 -13.15 27.19 21.47
N ALA A 59 -14.01 27.46 20.48
CA ALA A 59 -15.44 27.06 20.55
C ALA A 59 -15.84 25.82 19.73
N VAL A 60 -14.95 25.24 18.91
CA VAL A 60 -15.34 24.20 17.93
C VAL A 60 -15.21 22.76 18.46
N THR A 61 -14.52 22.52 19.58
CA THR A 61 -14.26 21.16 20.08
C THR A 61 -15.34 20.61 21.02
N LYS A 62 -16.45 21.32 21.26
CA LYS A 62 -17.48 20.91 22.23
C LYS A 62 -18.82 20.45 21.62
N PHE A 63 -18.91 20.31 20.29
CA PHE A 63 -20.18 19.98 19.61
C PHE A 63 -20.34 18.51 19.17
N PHE A 64 -19.31 17.67 19.28
CA PHE A 64 -19.40 16.24 18.91
C PHE A 64 -19.71 15.32 20.10
N ARG A 65 -20.85 15.54 20.78
CA ARG A 65 -21.53 14.53 21.60
C ARG A 65 -23.04 14.81 21.61
N GLY A 66 -23.78 14.17 20.71
CA GLY A 66 -25.24 14.23 20.66
C GLY A 66 -25.77 13.32 19.56
N GLY A 67 -26.18 12.11 19.95
CA GLY A 67 -26.52 11.03 19.03
C GLY A 67 -27.90 11.08 18.40
N ALA A 68 -28.15 10.12 17.54
CA ALA A 68 -29.47 9.54 17.28
C ALA A 68 -29.30 8.02 17.22
N ALA A 69 -30.03 7.33 18.08
CA ALA A 69 -29.98 5.90 18.36
C ALA A 69 -30.91 5.09 17.45
N ILE A 70 -30.56 3.83 17.19
CA ILE A 70 -31.52 2.72 17.06
C ILE A 70 -30.94 1.53 17.85
N ASP A 71 -31.71 1.10 18.84
CA ASP A 71 -31.53 -0.07 19.72
C ASP A 71 -31.58 -1.41 18.99
N LEU A 72 -30.82 -2.40 19.46
CA LEU A 72 -31.37 -3.65 20.05
C LEU A 72 -30.26 -4.59 20.59
N MET A 73 -30.39 -4.87 21.89
CA MET A 73 -29.99 -6.07 22.66
C MET A 73 -28.52 -6.28 23.04
N SER A 74 -28.18 -5.76 24.24
CA SER A 74 -27.11 -6.26 25.11
C SER A 74 -27.75 -7.08 26.24
N SER A 75 -27.29 -8.32 26.43
CA SER A 75 -27.45 -9.07 27.68
C SER A 75 -26.18 -8.89 28.52
N GLU A 76 -26.35 -8.32 29.71
CA GLU A 76 -25.31 -8.08 30.70
C GLU A 76 -24.75 -9.41 31.24
N ASN A 77 -23.43 -9.49 31.39
CA ASN A 77 -22.82 -10.36 32.39
C ASN A 77 -21.74 -9.56 33.12
N GLN A 78 -22.05 -9.26 34.38
CA GLN A 78 -21.18 -8.64 35.39
C GLN A 78 -20.15 -9.67 35.87
N TYR A 79 -18.86 -9.37 35.75
CA TYR A 79 -17.82 -9.98 36.58
C TYR A 79 -16.94 -8.88 37.17
N GLY A 80 -16.89 -8.85 38.50
CA GLY A 80 -16.09 -7.93 39.29
C GLY A 80 -14.60 -8.28 39.24
N VAL A 81 -13.78 -7.23 39.20
CA VAL A 81 -12.32 -7.31 39.30
C VAL A 81 -11.94 -7.14 40.78
N PRO A 82 -11.14 -8.04 41.38
CA PRO A 82 -10.46 -7.76 42.62
C PRO A 82 -9.14 -7.01 42.37
N GLU A 83 -8.92 -6.05 43.25
CA GLU A 83 -7.78 -5.17 43.39
C GLU A 83 -6.58 -5.91 44.01
N SER A 84 -5.43 -5.92 43.31
CA SER A 84 -4.05 -5.87 43.83
C SER A 84 -3.08 -6.53 42.84
N VAL A 85 -2.24 -5.71 42.17
CA VAL A 85 -1.06 -6.22 41.47
C VAL A 85 0.15 -5.42 41.92
N SER A 86 1.12 -6.18 42.42
CA SER A 86 2.43 -5.79 42.90
C SER A 86 3.28 -5.09 41.83
N ALA A 87 4.21 -4.26 42.30
CA ALA A 87 5.15 -3.47 41.50
C ALA A 87 5.82 -4.26 40.36
N VAL A 88 5.60 -3.80 39.12
CA VAL A 88 6.32 -4.24 37.93
C VAL A 88 7.67 -3.53 37.90
N SER A 89 8.75 -4.32 37.92
CA SER A 89 10.10 -3.85 37.60
C SER A 89 10.14 -3.46 36.13
N VAL A 90 10.20 -2.16 35.84
CA VAL A 90 10.40 -1.64 34.50
C VAL A 90 11.83 -2.02 34.07
N VAL A 91 11.95 -2.94 33.12
CA VAL A 91 13.21 -3.19 32.42
C VAL A 91 13.48 -1.97 31.54
N PRO A 92 14.66 -1.32 31.62
CA PRO A 92 15.01 -0.22 30.73
C PRO A 92 14.95 -0.70 29.28
N PHE A 93 14.33 0.10 28.41
CA PHE A 93 14.26 -0.20 26.98
C PHE A 93 15.64 0.02 26.34
N ASP A 94 16.26 -1.04 25.81
CA ASP A 94 17.64 -1.07 25.27
C ASP A 94 17.71 -0.70 23.77
N GLY A 95 16.95 0.33 23.35
CA GLY A 95 16.84 0.75 21.95
C GLY A 95 18.12 1.32 21.32
N PRO A 96 18.05 1.76 20.04
CA PRO A 96 19.18 2.39 19.35
C PRO A 96 19.62 3.67 20.06
N LEU A 97 20.94 3.84 20.19
CA LEU A 97 21.55 5.02 20.83
C LEU A 97 22.12 5.93 19.76
N LEU A 98 21.64 7.17 19.68
CA LEU A 98 22.19 8.20 18.80
C LEU A 98 23.21 9.06 19.54
N PHE A 99 24.37 9.24 18.93
CA PHE A 99 25.46 10.07 19.42
C PHE A 99 25.75 11.17 18.41
N ASP A 100 25.92 12.38 18.91
CA ASP A 100 26.42 13.53 18.16
C ASP A 100 27.84 13.89 18.62
N ARG A 101 28.39 14.99 18.08
CA ARG A 101 29.70 15.51 18.50
C ARG A 101 29.76 15.84 20.00
N ALA A 102 28.66 16.31 20.60
CA ALA A 102 28.60 16.64 22.03
C ALA A 102 28.56 15.39 22.92
N ALA A 103 28.02 14.28 22.40
CA ALA A 103 28.01 12.97 23.03
C ALA A 103 29.32 12.18 22.82
N GLY A 104 30.34 12.79 22.21
CA GLY A 104 31.68 12.23 22.09
C GLY A 104 31.98 11.53 20.75
N TRP A 105 31.05 11.52 19.80
CA TRP A 105 31.30 10.97 18.46
C TRP A 105 32.22 11.91 17.66
N ASN A 106 33.44 11.49 17.37
CA ASN A 106 34.43 12.29 16.62
C ASN A 106 34.94 11.63 15.33
N GLY A 107 34.35 10.49 14.93
CA GLY A 107 34.78 9.80 13.72
C GLY A 107 34.27 10.46 12.44
N ILE A 108 34.97 10.16 11.35
CA ILE A 108 34.70 10.57 9.97
C ILE A 108 34.80 9.38 8.99
N THR A 109 35.20 8.20 9.45
CA THR A 109 35.21 6.96 8.66
C THR A 109 34.22 5.92 9.19
N HIS A 110 33.89 4.94 8.36
CA HIS A 110 33.01 3.85 8.75
C HIS A 110 33.66 2.95 9.81
N GLU A 111 34.96 2.70 9.67
CA GLU A 111 35.75 1.92 10.61
C GLU A 111 35.81 2.58 12.00
N GLU A 112 35.96 3.90 12.06
CA GLU A 112 35.88 4.67 13.31
C GLU A 112 34.48 4.57 13.93
N GLY A 113 33.43 4.56 13.10
CA GLY A 113 32.06 4.36 13.56
C GLY A 113 31.84 2.99 14.20
N GLN A 114 32.41 1.95 13.60
CA GLN A 114 32.30 0.59 14.12
C GLN A 114 33.03 0.46 15.46
N VAL A 115 34.23 1.03 15.57
CA VAL A 115 34.99 1.06 16.83
C VAL A 115 34.21 1.83 17.90
N PHE A 116 33.69 3.02 17.56
CA PHE A 116 32.92 3.84 18.49
C PHE A 116 31.69 3.10 19.02
N CYS A 117 30.88 2.48 18.16
CA CYS A 117 29.71 1.73 18.62
C CYS A 117 30.10 0.50 19.46
N THR A 118 31.22 -0.16 19.13
CA THR A 118 31.72 -1.29 19.93
C THR A 118 32.06 -0.85 21.36
N ASP A 119 32.63 0.35 21.53
CA ASP A 119 32.93 0.93 22.83
C ASP A 119 31.67 1.32 23.63
N GLN A 120 30.52 1.52 22.95
CA GLN A 120 29.22 1.77 23.58
C GLN A 120 28.51 0.47 24.03
N GLY A 121 29.27 -0.44 24.65
CA GLY A 121 28.72 -1.68 25.22
C GLY A 121 28.52 -2.80 24.19
N SER A 122 29.48 -3.01 23.30
CA SER A 122 29.43 -4.04 22.25
C SER A 122 28.24 -3.87 21.30
N ARG A 123 27.98 -2.62 20.90
CA ARG A 123 27.00 -2.29 19.86
C ARG A 123 27.67 -2.23 18.49
N HIS A 124 26.87 -2.28 17.43
CA HIS A 124 27.32 -2.07 16.06
C HIS A 124 26.63 -0.84 15.45
N ILE A 125 27.14 -0.34 14.32
CA ILE A 125 26.49 0.75 13.60
C ILE A 125 25.10 0.28 13.12
N CYS A 126 24.04 1.02 13.45
CA CYS A 126 22.68 0.63 13.08
C CYS A 126 22.48 0.48 11.56
N PRO A 127 21.55 -0.40 11.14
CA PRO A 127 21.21 -0.56 9.73
C PRO A 127 20.42 0.65 9.21
N TRP A 128 20.38 0.80 7.88
CA TRP A 128 19.79 1.96 7.19
C TRP A 128 18.33 2.20 7.56
N ASN A 129 17.56 1.11 7.69
CA ASN A 129 16.15 1.14 8.04
C ASN A 129 15.94 1.77 9.42
N THR A 130 16.84 1.55 10.38
CA THR A 130 16.78 2.17 11.70
C THR A 130 16.90 3.69 11.58
N TYR A 131 17.85 4.21 10.80
CA TYR A 131 17.96 5.66 10.57
C TYR A 131 16.71 6.24 9.89
N CYS A 132 16.17 5.57 8.86
CA CYS A 132 15.07 6.14 8.07
C CYS A 132 13.68 5.96 8.68
N GLN A 133 13.44 4.86 9.38
CA GLN A 133 12.21 4.66 10.13
C GLN A 133 12.14 5.65 11.30
N ILE A 134 13.27 5.90 11.96
CA ILE A 134 13.31 6.85 13.07
C ILE A 134 13.28 8.30 12.55
N ASN A 135 13.87 8.63 11.39
CA ASN A 135 13.73 9.96 10.76
C ASN A 135 12.28 10.37 10.45
N GLN A 136 11.34 9.43 10.30
CA GLN A 136 9.91 9.76 10.17
C GLN A 136 9.27 10.23 11.50
N ASN A 137 9.88 9.88 12.65
CA ASN A 137 9.43 10.22 14.01
C ASN A 137 10.36 11.21 14.75
N LEU A 138 11.63 11.39 14.34
CA LEU A 138 12.67 12.17 15.02
C LEU A 138 12.48 13.68 14.99
N SER A 139 11.63 14.19 14.10
CA SER A 139 11.22 15.60 14.09
C SER A 139 10.74 16.10 15.45
N MET A 140 10.30 15.20 16.36
CA MET A 140 9.80 15.56 17.68
C MET A 140 10.79 15.40 18.85
N ASN A 141 11.86 14.61 18.76
CA ASN A 141 12.67 14.24 19.95
C ASN A 141 14.15 14.65 19.95
N LEU A 142 14.78 14.96 18.81
CA LEU A 142 16.19 15.38 18.79
C LEU A 142 16.40 16.90 18.87
N GLY A 143 15.33 17.66 19.04
CA GLY A 143 15.34 19.03 18.56
C GLY A 143 15.38 19.03 17.04
N ILE A 144 14.76 20.03 16.44
CA ILE A 144 14.74 20.19 14.99
C ILE A 144 16.21 20.28 14.54
N LEU A 145 16.75 19.24 13.90
CA LEU A 145 17.84 19.45 12.95
C LEU A 145 17.30 20.53 12.01
N PRO A 146 17.92 21.72 11.94
CA PRO A 146 17.40 22.81 11.13
C PRO A 146 17.08 22.26 9.74
N ASP A 147 15.92 22.61 9.17
CA ASP A 147 15.39 22.05 7.90
C ASP A 147 16.34 22.17 6.68
N ASN A 148 17.54 22.72 6.89
CA ASN A 148 18.55 23.05 5.89
C ASN A 148 19.91 22.38 6.17
N THR A 149 20.09 21.60 7.25
CA THR A 149 21.36 20.91 7.54
C THR A 149 21.30 19.45 7.12
N THR A 150 21.97 19.12 6.02
CA THR A 150 22.27 17.74 5.65
C THR A 150 23.46 17.25 6.46
N SER A 151 23.19 16.48 7.50
CA SER A 151 24.23 15.71 8.19
C SER A 151 24.23 14.27 7.68
N TRP A 152 25.36 13.57 7.81
CA TRP A 152 25.51 12.18 7.41
C TRP A 152 25.83 11.29 8.61
N ALA A 153 25.42 10.04 8.54
CA ALA A 153 25.76 9.01 9.51
C ALA A 153 26.14 7.70 8.81
N PRO A 154 27.12 6.94 9.33
CA PRO A 154 27.46 5.64 8.77
C PRO A 154 26.34 4.63 9.06
N THR A 155 26.15 3.65 8.18
CA THR A 155 25.13 2.58 8.34
C THR A 155 25.71 1.20 8.05
N SER A 156 25.14 0.15 8.64
CA SER A 156 25.48 -1.24 8.33
C SER A 156 24.61 -1.77 7.17
N MET A 157 25.15 -1.78 5.95
CA MET A 157 24.54 -2.42 4.77
C MET A 157 25.51 -3.36 4.04
N GLY A 158 26.39 -4.04 4.77
CA GLY A 158 27.40 -4.94 4.20
C GLY A 158 28.55 -4.25 3.43
N GLN A 159 28.41 -2.96 3.11
CA GLN A 159 29.45 -2.07 2.60
C GLN A 159 29.44 -0.73 3.36
N PRO A 160 30.57 0.01 3.39
CA PRO A 160 30.63 1.36 3.95
C PRO A 160 29.73 2.30 3.16
N VAL A 161 28.54 2.59 3.69
CA VAL A 161 27.60 3.54 3.10
C VAL A 161 27.10 4.50 4.18
N TRP A 162 26.64 5.66 3.73
CA TRP A 162 26.24 6.78 4.55
C TRP A 162 24.77 7.10 4.32
N VAL A 163 24.07 7.53 5.36
CA VAL A 163 22.66 7.96 5.29
C VAL A 163 22.51 9.41 5.70
N SER A 164 21.74 10.18 4.94
CA SER A 164 21.49 11.59 5.23
C SER A 164 20.45 11.76 6.34
N LEU A 165 20.75 12.61 7.32
CA LEU A 165 19.89 13.04 8.42
C LEU A 165 19.51 14.53 8.18
N GLY A 166 18.24 14.89 8.39
CA GLY A 166 17.77 16.27 8.18
C GLY A 166 17.07 16.55 6.84
N GLY A 167 16.56 15.51 6.15
CA GLY A 167 15.83 15.66 4.89
C GLY A 167 15.19 14.34 4.42
N ALA A 168 14.99 14.18 3.11
CA ALA A 168 14.63 12.88 2.53
C ALA A 168 15.77 11.88 2.81
N CYS A 169 15.45 10.67 3.28
CA CYS A 169 16.47 9.67 3.60
C CYS A 169 17.18 9.22 2.32
N ARG A 170 18.43 9.64 2.11
CA ARG A 170 19.28 9.28 0.97
C ARG A 170 20.43 8.42 1.45
N VAL A 171 20.86 7.48 0.61
CA VAL A 171 22.06 6.68 0.81
C VAL A 171 23.13 7.17 -0.14
N ASN A 172 24.36 7.33 0.34
CA ASN A 172 25.53 7.61 -0.49
C ASN A 172 26.67 6.64 -0.14
N GLY A 173 27.28 6.02 -1.16
CA GLY A 173 28.43 5.14 -0.97
C GLY A 173 29.76 5.87 -0.86
N VAL A 174 29.84 7.12 -1.36
CA VAL A 174 31.06 7.93 -1.34
C VAL A 174 30.68 9.37 -1.04
N LEU A 175 31.10 9.88 0.12
CA LEU A 175 30.92 11.28 0.47
C LEU A 175 32.07 12.11 -0.11
N ASP A 176 31.75 13.29 -0.65
CA ASP A 176 32.79 14.26 -1.02
C ASP A 176 33.40 14.94 0.23
N GLU A 177 34.50 15.68 0.06
CA GLU A 177 35.18 16.35 1.19
C GLU A 177 34.26 17.31 1.97
N SER A 178 33.28 17.94 1.30
CA SER A 178 32.33 18.85 1.93
C SER A 178 31.25 18.10 2.69
N GLU A 179 30.87 16.90 2.25
CA GLU A 179 29.92 16.02 2.93
C GLU A 179 30.56 15.30 4.12
N ILE A 180 31.84 14.91 4.03
CA ILE A 180 32.61 14.30 5.13
C ILE A 180 32.66 15.26 6.33
N ALA A 181 32.76 16.56 6.09
CA ALA A 181 32.72 17.57 7.15
C ALA A 181 31.39 17.60 7.92
N ASN A 182 30.32 17.03 7.36
CA ASN A 182 28.98 16.98 7.94
C ASN A 182 28.61 15.60 8.52
N ILE A 183 29.58 14.74 8.82
CA ILE A 183 29.33 13.46 9.52
C ILE A 183 29.14 13.74 11.02
N ASP A 184 28.00 14.30 11.39
CA ASP A 184 27.79 14.80 12.75
C ASP A 184 27.26 13.76 13.73
N TYR A 185 26.72 12.65 13.21
CA TYR A 185 25.97 11.68 14.01
C TYR A 185 26.37 10.24 13.72
N ILE A 186 26.14 9.38 14.71
CA ILE A 186 26.20 7.93 14.58
C ILE A 186 25.15 7.28 15.49
N MET A 187 24.52 6.21 15.03
CA MET A 187 23.56 5.43 15.79
C MET A 187 24.10 4.01 16.02
N CYS A 188 24.04 3.55 17.27
CA CYS A 188 24.58 2.27 17.71
C CYS A 188 23.46 1.32 18.21
N CYS A 189 23.38 0.14 17.61
CA CYS A 189 22.36 -0.89 17.83
C CYS A 189 22.97 -2.14 18.50
N HIS A 190 22.19 -2.91 19.25
CA HIS A 190 22.64 -4.19 19.81
C HIS A 190 22.51 -5.33 18.79
N ASP A 191 23.44 -6.30 18.84
CA ASP A 191 23.52 -7.51 17.99
C ASP A 191 22.34 -8.50 18.11
N GLY A 192 21.18 -8.12 18.65
CA GLY A 192 20.18 -9.10 19.07
C GLY A 192 18.70 -8.76 18.93
N GLU A 193 18.29 -7.51 18.64
CA GLU A 193 16.85 -7.18 18.67
C GLU A 193 16.35 -6.27 17.53
N ASP A 194 17.23 -5.65 16.75
CA ASP A 194 16.82 -4.79 15.61
C ASP A 194 17.06 -5.44 14.23
N ASP A 195 17.62 -6.64 14.20
CA ASP A 195 17.66 -7.50 13.02
C ASP A 195 16.76 -8.72 13.29
N VAL A 196 15.76 -8.93 12.42
CA VAL A 196 14.74 -9.98 12.53
C VAL A 196 15.45 -11.33 12.49
N THR A 197 15.80 -11.88 13.65
CA THR A 197 16.48 -13.18 13.75
C THR A 197 15.48 -14.32 13.88
N VAL A 198 15.54 -15.19 12.88
CA VAL A 198 14.95 -16.53 12.86
C VAL A 198 15.58 -17.37 13.99
N ARG A 199 14.74 -18.01 14.82
CA ARG A 199 15.14 -18.91 15.91
C ARG A 199 16.10 -20.00 15.43
N SER A 200 17.27 -20.10 16.08
CA SER A 200 18.32 -21.11 15.81
C SER A 200 18.09 -22.47 16.47
N ASP A 201 16.98 -22.69 17.17
CA ASP A 201 16.81 -23.88 18.02
C ASP A 201 16.20 -25.09 17.30
N LEU A 202 16.08 -25.05 15.96
CA LEU A 202 15.37 -26.08 15.19
C LEU A 202 16.12 -26.62 13.95
N ILE A 203 17.42 -26.34 13.82
CA ILE A 203 18.22 -26.89 12.71
C ILE A 203 19.00 -28.11 13.23
N ASP A 204 18.58 -29.28 12.75
CA ASP A 204 19.28 -30.56 12.89
C ASP A 204 20.75 -30.37 12.49
N THR A 205 21.68 -30.75 13.37
CA THR A 205 23.10 -30.36 13.34
C THR A 205 23.94 -31.07 12.27
N ASP A 206 23.34 -31.80 11.34
CA ASP A 206 24.10 -32.64 10.40
C ASP A 206 24.48 -31.93 9.10
N ASP A 207 23.90 -30.76 8.82
CA ASP A 207 24.30 -29.86 7.71
C ASP A 207 24.89 -28.54 8.24
N GLU A 208 25.55 -28.57 9.40
CA GLU A 208 26.34 -27.42 9.87
C GLU A 208 27.54 -27.25 8.93
N TRP A 209 27.34 -26.45 7.87
CA TRP A 209 28.38 -26.07 6.93
C TRP A 209 29.63 -25.72 7.72
N ASN A 210 30.73 -26.43 7.44
CA ASN A 210 31.87 -26.58 8.35
C ASN A 210 32.74 -25.30 8.48
N CYS A 211 32.08 -24.15 8.67
CA CYS A 211 32.67 -22.86 9.01
C CYS A 211 33.55 -22.98 10.26
N LYS A 212 33.26 -23.93 11.16
CA LYS A 212 34.07 -24.22 12.34
C LYS A 212 35.42 -24.83 11.97
N GLU A 213 35.46 -25.82 11.06
CA GLU A 213 36.71 -26.34 10.50
C GLU A 213 37.48 -25.28 9.70
N LYS A 214 36.79 -24.50 8.86
CA LYS A 214 37.44 -23.44 8.06
C LYS A 214 38.02 -22.30 8.89
N CYS A 215 37.52 -22.12 10.11
CA CYS A 215 37.91 -21.05 11.03
C CYS A 215 38.72 -21.56 12.24
N ASP A 216 39.26 -22.78 12.19
CA ASP A 216 40.05 -23.32 13.30
C ASP A 216 41.44 -22.65 13.35
N ILE A 217 41.54 -21.59 14.16
CA ILE A 217 42.77 -20.86 14.41
C ILE A 217 43.33 -21.39 15.72
N THR A 218 44.46 -22.10 15.69
CA THR A 218 45.07 -22.64 16.92
C THR A 218 45.96 -21.58 17.60
N GLY A 219 45.64 -21.19 18.84
CA GLY A 219 46.42 -20.22 19.64
C GLY A 219 45.65 -19.60 20.82
N SER A 220 46.32 -19.05 21.82
CA SER A 220 45.68 -18.51 23.05
C SER A 220 44.85 -17.24 22.85
N THR A 221 44.95 -16.59 21.68
CA THR A 221 44.09 -15.47 21.23
C THR A 221 42.95 -15.92 20.30
N ALA A 222 42.79 -17.22 20.07
CA ALA A 222 41.87 -17.78 19.07
C ALA A 222 40.38 -17.53 19.34
N SER A 223 39.97 -17.35 20.60
CA SER A 223 38.54 -17.35 20.96
C SER A 223 37.72 -16.24 20.29
N ILE A 224 38.28 -15.02 20.22
CA ILE A 224 37.58 -13.88 19.62
C ILE A 224 37.67 -13.95 18.09
N THR A 225 38.86 -14.20 17.55
CA THR A 225 39.10 -14.29 16.10
C THR A 225 38.32 -15.43 15.45
N GLN A 226 38.17 -16.57 16.13
CA GLN A 226 37.37 -17.70 15.67
C GLN A 226 35.87 -17.36 15.61
N LYS A 227 35.33 -16.67 16.62
CA LYS A 227 33.94 -16.20 16.60
C LYS A 227 33.68 -15.23 15.44
N PHE A 228 34.57 -14.28 15.21
CA PHE A 228 34.47 -13.35 14.08
C PHE A 228 34.56 -14.07 12.72
N CYS A 229 35.45 -15.06 12.59
CA CYS A 229 35.57 -15.85 11.37
C CYS A 229 34.30 -16.66 11.09
N VAL A 230 33.74 -17.32 12.10
CA VAL A 230 32.49 -18.09 11.96
C VAL A 230 31.31 -17.18 11.61
N ALA A 231 31.18 -16.02 12.28
CA ALA A 231 30.14 -15.04 11.96
C ALA A 231 30.28 -14.56 10.50
N ARG A 232 31.48 -14.17 10.07
CA ARG A 232 31.75 -13.74 8.69
C ARG A 232 31.50 -14.85 7.66
N CYS A 233 31.81 -16.10 7.99
CA CYS A 233 31.51 -17.26 7.15
C CYS A 233 29.99 -17.44 6.99
N LYS A 234 29.22 -17.35 8.09
CA LYS A 234 27.75 -17.43 8.07
C LYS A 234 27.12 -16.28 7.27
N THR A 235 27.56 -15.04 7.47
CA THR A 235 27.08 -13.88 6.71
C THR A 235 27.38 -14.02 5.22
N LYS A 236 28.58 -14.50 4.86
CA LYS A 236 28.95 -14.74 3.46
C LYS A 236 28.06 -15.80 2.82
N HIS A 237 27.79 -16.91 3.52
CA HIS A 237 26.91 -17.95 3.01
C HIS A 237 25.47 -17.49 2.88
N HIS A 238 24.95 -16.76 3.85
CA HIS A 238 23.61 -16.18 3.74
C HIS A 238 23.52 -15.23 2.54
N ALA A 239 24.54 -14.40 2.31
CA ALA A 239 24.61 -13.54 1.12
C ALA A 239 24.67 -14.34 -0.19
N GLU A 240 25.40 -15.46 -0.24
CA GLU A 240 25.45 -16.37 -1.39
C GLU A 240 24.10 -17.08 -1.63
N GLU A 241 23.41 -17.54 -0.59
CA GLU A 241 22.07 -18.13 -0.69
C GLU A 241 21.04 -17.12 -1.19
N VAL A 242 21.02 -15.91 -0.63
CA VAL A 242 20.15 -14.82 -1.07
C VAL A 242 20.47 -14.43 -2.52
N ALA A 243 21.75 -14.41 -2.92
CA ALA A 243 22.15 -14.18 -4.30
C ALA A 243 21.64 -15.28 -5.25
N ASN A 244 21.73 -16.55 -4.84
CA ASN A 244 21.23 -17.69 -5.62
C ASN A 244 19.70 -17.67 -5.77
N VAL A 245 18.97 -17.36 -4.70
CA VAL A 245 17.50 -17.20 -4.75
C VAL A 245 17.13 -16.03 -5.66
N ASN A 246 17.81 -14.90 -5.54
CA ASN A 246 17.60 -13.75 -6.42
C ASN A 246 17.92 -14.07 -7.88
N GLU A 247 18.98 -14.84 -8.16
CA GLU A 247 19.30 -15.29 -9.52
C GLU A 247 18.24 -16.25 -10.07
N PHE A 248 17.75 -17.18 -9.24
CA PHE A 248 16.66 -18.08 -9.62
C PHE A 248 15.37 -17.32 -9.92
N LEU A 249 14.95 -16.42 -9.02
CA LEU A 249 13.77 -15.56 -9.23
C LEU A 249 13.97 -14.65 -10.45
N ARG A 250 15.18 -14.16 -10.67
CA ARG A 250 15.52 -13.38 -11.86
C ARG A 250 15.34 -14.22 -13.11
N LYS A 251 15.86 -15.45 -13.17
CA LYS A 251 15.67 -16.34 -14.33
C LYS A 251 14.22 -16.70 -14.57
N LEU A 252 13.46 -16.95 -13.49
CA LEU A 252 12.06 -17.34 -13.54
C LEU A 252 11.17 -16.21 -14.08
N PHE A 253 11.41 -14.97 -13.63
CA PHE A 253 10.56 -13.83 -13.99
C PHE A 253 11.17 -12.93 -15.07
N HIS A 254 12.41 -13.14 -15.51
CA HIS A 254 13.05 -12.29 -16.52
C HIS A 254 12.21 -12.14 -17.77
N PRO A 255 11.72 -13.24 -18.39
CA PRO A 255 11.00 -13.13 -19.65
C PRO A 255 9.74 -12.28 -19.53
N ILE A 256 8.99 -12.45 -18.43
CA ILE A 256 7.77 -11.68 -18.15
C ILE A 256 8.10 -10.21 -17.93
N VAL A 257 9.11 -9.95 -17.10
CA VAL A 257 9.53 -8.59 -16.77
C VAL A 257 10.02 -7.85 -18.02
N ASP A 258 10.78 -8.51 -18.88
CA ASP A 258 11.31 -7.91 -20.11
C ASP A 258 10.18 -7.63 -21.09
N VAL A 259 9.32 -8.60 -21.40
CA VAL A 259 8.17 -8.41 -22.31
C VAL A 259 7.30 -7.24 -21.87
N LEU A 260 6.95 -7.17 -20.58
CA LEU A 260 6.07 -6.09 -20.10
C LEU A 260 6.81 -4.74 -20.01
N THR A 261 8.10 -4.74 -19.70
CA THR A 261 8.91 -3.51 -19.70
C THR A 261 9.06 -2.96 -21.11
N ASP A 262 9.26 -3.81 -22.11
CA ASP A 262 9.36 -3.43 -23.52
C ASP A 262 8.03 -2.80 -23.99
N LEU A 263 6.89 -3.39 -23.62
CA LEU A 263 5.57 -2.78 -23.83
C LEU A 263 5.46 -1.40 -23.17
N ALA A 264 6.00 -1.25 -21.96
CA ALA A 264 6.00 0.03 -21.25
C ALA A 264 6.92 1.08 -21.89
N GLN A 265 7.91 0.69 -22.70
CA GLN A 265 8.74 1.59 -23.49
C GLN A 265 8.08 1.98 -24.83
N THR A 266 7.21 1.14 -25.40
CA THR A 266 6.50 1.41 -26.67
C THR A 266 5.71 2.72 -26.63
N PRO A 267 5.80 3.64 -27.62
CA PRO A 267 5.02 4.88 -27.63
C PRO A 267 3.52 4.66 -27.40
N SER A 268 2.85 5.52 -26.63
CA SER A 268 1.49 5.26 -26.14
C SER A 268 0.46 5.03 -27.25
N GLU A 269 0.54 5.75 -28.37
CA GLU A 269 -0.34 5.53 -29.53
C GLU A 269 -0.15 4.13 -30.13
N GLN A 270 1.10 3.72 -30.33
CA GLN A 270 1.43 2.39 -30.85
C GLN A 270 0.96 1.31 -29.88
N LEU A 271 1.22 1.48 -28.58
CA LEU A 271 0.78 0.52 -27.56
C LEU A 271 -0.75 0.45 -27.47
N ARG A 272 -1.47 1.56 -27.65
CA ARG A 272 -2.93 1.55 -27.66
C ARG A 272 -3.46 0.79 -28.86
N ASN A 273 -2.91 1.02 -30.04
CA ASN A 273 -3.26 0.24 -31.23
C ASN A 273 -2.94 -1.25 -31.05
N LEU A 274 -1.85 -1.57 -30.35
CA LEU A 274 -1.45 -2.94 -30.02
C LEU A 274 -2.43 -3.63 -29.07
N LEU A 275 -2.87 -2.93 -28.01
CA LEU A 275 -3.67 -3.52 -26.92
C LEU A 275 -5.19 -3.31 -27.05
N GLU A 276 -5.64 -2.37 -27.88
CA GLU A 276 -7.06 -2.03 -28.07
C GLU A 276 -7.49 -2.06 -29.55
N GLY A 277 -6.58 -2.36 -30.49
CA GLY A 277 -6.89 -2.43 -31.92
C GLY A 277 -7.94 -3.50 -32.24
N SER A 278 -8.79 -3.22 -33.22
CA SER A 278 -9.87 -4.10 -33.66
C SER A 278 -9.36 -5.42 -34.26
N ASP A 279 -8.16 -5.41 -34.79
CA ASP A 279 -7.70 -6.47 -35.69
C ASP A 279 -7.18 -7.67 -34.91
N GLY A 280 -6.85 -7.52 -33.62
CA GLY A 280 -6.42 -8.61 -32.72
C GLY A 280 -5.10 -9.30 -33.11
N GLU A 281 -4.67 -9.21 -34.37
CA GLU A 281 -3.53 -9.91 -34.96
C GLU A 281 -2.20 -9.57 -34.28
N ASN A 282 -2.10 -8.38 -33.68
CA ASN A 282 -0.88 -7.91 -33.02
C ASN A 282 -0.97 -7.90 -31.49
N ASP A 283 -2.07 -8.37 -30.87
CA ASP A 283 -2.14 -8.42 -29.41
C ASP A 283 -1.11 -9.42 -28.87
N PRO A 284 -0.08 -8.98 -28.10
CA PRO A 284 0.95 -9.87 -27.57
C PRO A 284 0.40 -10.96 -26.66
N PHE A 285 -0.83 -10.77 -26.14
CA PHE A 285 -1.49 -11.68 -25.22
C PHE A 285 -2.54 -12.57 -25.88
N GLN A 286 -2.90 -12.33 -27.14
CA GLN A 286 -3.95 -13.04 -27.87
C GLN A 286 -5.28 -13.09 -27.09
N LEU A 287 -5.62 -11.98 -26.43
CA LEU A 287 -6.73 -11.88 -25.49
C LEU A 287 -8.07 -12.18 -26.17
N GLN A 288 -8.26 -11.77 -27.41
CA GLN A 288 -9.50 -12.03 -28.16
C GLN A 288 -9.83 -13.52 -28.29
N ALA A 289 -8.84 -14.37 -28.58
CA ALA A 289 -9.04 -15.83 -28.66
C ALA A 289 -9.34 -16.41 -27.27
N LEU A 290 -8.61 -15.94 -26.25
CA LEU A 290 -8.84 -16.33 -24.86
C LEU A 290 -10.23 -15.93 -24.36
N GLU A 291 -10.74 -14.75 -24.72
CA GLU A 291 -12.10 -14.30 -24.40
C GLU A 291 -13.18 -15.17 -25.05
N GLN A 292 -12.88 -15.74 -26.22
CA GLN A 292 -13.75 -16.69 -26.92
C GLN A 292 -13.68 -18.11 -26.33
N GLY A 293 -12.88 -18.33 -25.29
CA GLY A 293 -12.67 -19.64 -24.67
C GLY A 293 -11.68 -20.53 -25.43
N GLU A 294 -10.97 -19.99 -26.40
CA GLU A 294 -9.97 -20.72 -27.19
C GLU A 294 -8.60 -20.64 -26.51
N CYS A 295 -7.80 -21.71 -26.60
CA CYS A 295 -6.39 -21.67 -26.24
C CYS A 295 -5.57 -21.48 -27.52
N PRO A 296 -5.02 -20.28 -27.78
CA PRO A 296 -4.39 -20.00 -29.05
C PRO A 296 -2.90 -20.44 -29.07
N PHE A 297 -2.40 -20.97 -27.95
CA PHE A 297 -1.02 -21.44 -27.81
C PHE A 297 -0.91 -22.94 -28.12
N PRO A 298 0.14 -23.37 -28.85
CA PRO A 298 0.41 -24.79 -29.07
C PRO A 298 0.61 -25.54 -27.76
N GLN A 299 0.21 -26.83 -27.74
CA GLN A 299 0.55 -27.72 -26.63
C GLN A 299 2.07 -27.75 -26.44
N ASN A 300 2.54 -27.42 -25.22
CA ASN A 300 3.95 -27.29 -24.83
C ASN A 300 4.69 -26.02 -25.30
N ALA A 301 3.99 -25.00 -25.81
CA ALA A 301 4.63 -23.71 -26.05
C ALA A 301 5.05 -23.06 -24.72
N SER A 302 6.30 -22.60 -24.64
CA SER A 302 6.71 -21.67 -23.59
C SER A 302 6.11 -20.31 -23.91
N ILE A 303 5.34 -19.75 -22.97
CA ILE A 303 4.73 -18.43 -23.12
C ILE A 303 5.49 -17.48 -22.21
N ASP A 304 6.33 -16.64 -22.78
CA ASP A 304 7.31 -15.83 -22.03
C ASP A 304 6.67 -14.86 -21.03
N TRP A 305 5.42 -14.45 -21.26
CA TRP A 305 4.69 -13.57 -20.34
C TRP A 305 3.79 -14.32 -19.35
N LEU A 306 3.61 -15.65 -19.45
CA LEU A 306 2.75 -16.41 -18.55
C LEU A 306 3.56 -16.84 -17.31
N PRO A 307 3.24 -16.32 -16.11
CA PRO A 307 3.93 -16.77 -14.90
C PRO A 307 3.59 -18.22 -14.59
N GLU A 308 4.62 -18.98 -14.20
CA GLU A 308 4.45 -20.30 -13.62
C GLU A 308 3.41 -20.25 -12.50
N ARG A 309 2.60 -21.29 -12.41
CA ARG A 309 1.66 -21.40 -11.28
C ARG A 309 2.51 -21.52 -10.00
N PRO A 310 2.22 -20.75 -8.94
CA PRO A 310 2.94 -20.92 -7.69
C PRO A 310 2.87 -22.39 -7.25
N ILE A 311 4.02 -23.01 -7.02
CA ILE A 311 4.17 -24.48 -6.94
C ILE A 311 3.24 -25.10 -5.89
N MET A 312 2.93 -24.34 -4.85
CA MET A 312 2.12 -24.79 -3.71
C MET A 312 0.67 -24.34 -3.76
N SER A 313 0.30 -23.54 -4.78
CA SER A 313 -1.05 -23.00 -4.91
C SER A 313 -2.10 -24.11 -4.89
N ARG A 314 -1.83 -25.27 -5.53
CA ARG A 314 -2.75 -26.41 -5.56
C ARG A 314 -2.91 -27.08 -4.19
N THR A 315 -1.80 -27.33 -3.49
CA THR A 315 -1.82 -27.97 -2.17
C THR A 315 -2.44 -27.05 -1.13
N ALA A 316 -2.02 -25.79 -1.10
CA ALA A 316 -2.60 -24.77 -0.23
C ALA A 316 -4.08 -24.53 -0.52
N ALA A 317 -4.49 -24.51 -1.80
CA ALA A 317 -5.89 -24.49 -2.20
C ALA A 317 -6.67 -25.70 -1.64
N GLN A 318 -6.14 -26.91 -1.77
CA GLN A 318 -6.79 -28.11 -1.23
C GLN A 318 -6.94 -28.06 0.29
N TRP A 319 -5.91 -27.60 1.01
CA TRP A 319 -5.96 -27.38 2.46
C TRP A 319 -6.95 -26.28 2.84
N PHE A 320 -7.03 -25.22 2.04
CA PHE A 320 -8.00 -24.16 2.26
C PHE A 320 -9.44 -24.65 2.04
N GLN A 321 -9.68 -25.42 0.98
CA GLN A 321 -11.00 -25.95 0.61
C GLN A 321 -11.51 -27.03 1.56
N ASN A 322 -10.59 -27.85 2.09
CA ASN A 322 -10.91 -28.96 2.99
C ASN A 322 -10.21 -28.73 4.33
N PRO A 323 -10.68 -27.76 5.14
CA PRO A 323 -10.11 -27.52 6.46
C PRO A 323 -10.24 -28.81 7.27
N GLN A 324 -9.11 -29.39 7.65
CA GLN A 324 -9.10 -30.60 8.48
C GLN A 324 -9.79 -30.27 9.82
N PRO A 325 -10.75 -31.09 10.27
CA PRO A 325 -11.47 -30.82 11.50
C PRO A 325 -10.53 -30.95 12.71
N SER A 326 -10.00 -29.82 13.18
CA SER A 326 -9.55 -29.58 14.55
C SER A 326 -8.52 -30.55 15.18
N SER A 327 -7.75 -31.33 14.41
CA SER A 327 -6.52 -31.88 14.97
C SER A 327 -5.54 -30.71 15.14
N SER A 328 -4.96 -30.60 16.33
CA SER A 328 -4.20 -29.45 16.83
C SER A 328 -2.85 -29.18 16.11
N SER A 329 -2.69 -29.59 14.85
CA SER A 329 -1.41 -29.61 14.14
C SER A 329 -1.51 -29.46 12.62
N SER A 330 -2.55 -28.85 12.05
CA SER A 330 -2.57 -28.55 10.61
C SER A 330 -2.14 -27.11 10.35
N SER A 331 -1.19 -26.92 9.43
CA SER A 331 -0.76 -25.61 8.93
C SER A 331 -1.96 -24.73 8.61
N SER A 332 -1.96 -23.49 9.11
CA SER A 332 -3.06 -22.55 8.86
C SER A 332 -2.89 -21.94 7.47
N VAL A 333 -3.77 -22.29 6.55
CA VAL A 333 -3.88 -21.60 5.25
C VAL A 333 -4.87 -20.45 5.36
N VAL A 334 -4.40 -19.25 5.04
CA VAL A 334 -5.16 -17.99 5.10
C VAL A 334 -5.13 -17.31 3.74
N VAL A 335 -6.25 -16.73 3.32
CA VAL A 335 -6.28 -15.85 2.14
C VAL A 335 -5.77 -14.47 2.53
N TYR A 336 -4.69 -14.03 1.90
CA TYR A 336 -4.26 -12.64 1.94
C TYR A 336 -4.83 -11.94 0.70
N TYR A 337 -5.83 -11.09 0.90
CA TYR A 337 -6.48 -10.35 -0.18
C TYR A 337 -5.95 -8.92 -0.26
N GLU A 338 -5.17 -8.64 -1.30
CA GLU A 338 -4.70 -7.28 -1.60
C GLU A 338 -5.79 -6.52 -2.37
N HIS A 339 -6.42 -5.55 -1.71
CA HIS A 339 -7.55 -4.81 -2.25
C HIS A 339 -7.07 -3.53 -2.94
N LEU A 340 -7.30 -3.41 -4.25
CA LEU A 340 -7.21 -2.13 -4.94
C LEU A 340 -8.53 -1.37 -4.78
N SER A 341 -8.49 -0.16 -4.21
CA SER A 341 -9.71 0.62 -4.00
C SER A 341 -10.47 0.82 -5.31
N LYS A 342 -11.78 0.52 -5.28
CA LYS A 342 -12.70 0.55 -6.42
C LYS A 342 -12.40 -0.45 -7.55
N ALA A 343 -11.63 -1.48 -7.24
CA ALA A 343 -11.45 -2.66 -8.07
C ALA A 343 -12.17 -3.90 -7.50
N GLY A 344 -13.32 -3.72 -6.84
CA GLY A 344 -14.21 -4.84 -6.49
C GLY A 344 -14.02 -5.51 -5.13
N GLY A 345 -13.26 -4.95 -4.17
CA GLY A 345 -13.08 -5.64 -2.89
C GLY A 345 -14.29 -5.72 -1.99
N THR A 346 -15.26 -4.79 -2.09
CA THR A 346 -16.57 -4.99 -1.45
C THR A 346 -17.25 -6.25 -2.00
N SER A 347 -17.12 -6.49 -3.30
CA SER A 347 -17.70 -7.64 -3.98
C SER A 347 -16.97 -8.93 -3.63
N PHE A 348 -15.64 -8.92 -3.62
CA PHE A 348 -14.82 -10.01 -3.13
C PHE A 348 -15.16 -10.36 -1.68
N CYS A 349 -15.35 -9.35 -0.82
CA CYS A 349 -15.68 -9.59 0.57
C CYS A 349 -17.09 -10.21 0.75
N LYS A 350 -18.09 -9.73 0.00
CA LYS A 350 -19.43 -10.36 -0.02
C LYS A 350 -19.38 -11.81 -0.50
N LEU A 351 -18.54 -12.09 -1.50
CA LEU A 351 -18.27 -13.44 -1.97
C LEU A 351 -17.65 -14.31 -0.86
N ALA A 352 -16.64 -13.81 -0.16
CA ALA A 352 -16.03 -14.51 0.96
C ALA A 352 -17.07 -14.82 2.05
N GLN A 353 -17.87 -13.83 2.47
CA GLN A 353 -18.94 -13.98 3.46
C GLN A 353 -20.02 -15.01 3.03
N SER A 354 -20.24 -15.19 1.73
CA SER A 354 -21.20 -16.17 1.20
C SER A 354 -20.63 -17.57 1.04
N ASN A 355 -19.31 -17.75 1.14
CA ASN A 355 -18.63 -19.03 0.92
C ASN A 355 -17.81 -19.52 2.12
N MET A 356 -17.65 -18.70 3.16
CA MET A 356 -16.88 -19.01 4.36
C MET A 356 -17.78 -18.89 5.60
N ALA A 357 -17.38 -19.48 6.72
CA ALA A 357 -18.11 -19.28 7.96
C ALA A 357 -17.97 -17.82 8.42
N GLU A 358 -19.02 -17.25 9.03
CA GLU A 358 -19.04 -15.83 9.43
C GLU A 358 -17.83 -15.45 10.31
N LYS A 359 -17.45 -16.33 11.25
CA LYS A 359 -16.28 -16.14 12.12
C LYS A 359 -14.92 -16.19 11.40
N GLU A 360 -14.86 -16.74 10.19
CA GLU A 360 -13.61 -16.86 9.42
C GLU A 360 -13.32 -15.61 8.61
N VAL A 361 -14.26 -14.68 8.51
CA VAL A 361 -14.16 -13.48 7.69
C VAL A 361 -14.28 -12.23 8.57
N PRO A 362 -13.28 -11.32 8.55
CA PRO A 362 -13.40 -10.07 9.29
C PRO A 362 -14.63 -9.26 8.83
N SER A 363 -15.34 -8.66 9.79
CA SER A 363 -16.66 -8.07 9.54
C SER A 363 -16.63 -6.84 8.60
N ARG A 364 -15.58 -6.02 8.67
CA ARG A 364 -15.51 -4.75 7.93
C ARG A 364 -14.68 -4.89 6.66
N TYR A 365 -15.36 -5.12 5.53
CA TYR A 365 -14.71 -5.29 4.22
C TYR A 365 -13.59 -6.35 4.23
N CYS A 366 -13.75 -7.37 5.08
CA CYS A 366 -12.79 -8.46 5.20
C CYS A 366 -11.41 -8.01 5.70
N MET A 367 -11.31 -6.78 6.21
CA MET A 367 -10.13 -6.23 6.85
C MET A 367 -10.16 -6.51 8.35
N PRO A 368 -9.03 -6.92 8.94
CA PRO A 368 -8.83 -6.86 10.38
C PRO A 368 -9.16 -5.48 10.96
N SER A 369 -9.46 -5.44 12.26
CA SER A 369 -9.65 -4.20 13.00
C SER A 369 -8.82 -4.20 14.27
N GLU A 370 -8.27 -3.05 14.62
CA GLU A 370 -7.57 -2.81 15.88
C GLU A 370 -8.35 -1.78 16.72
N PRO A 371 -8.10 -1.70 18.04
CA PRO A 371 -8.63 -0.62 18.85
C PRO A 371 -8.30 0.74 18.22
N ARG A 372 -9.32 1.51 17.86
CA ARG A 372 -9.24 2.83 17.19
C ARG A 372 -8.84 2.82 15.71
N MET A 373 -8.63 1.65 15.10
CA MET A 373 -8.33 1.54 13.67
C MET A 373 -9.20 0.47 13.04
N LEU A 374 -10.30 0.91 12.42
CA LEU A 374 -11.33 0.02 11.90
C LEU A 374 -10.87 -0.82 10.68
N ASP A 375 -9.74 -0.52 10.05
CA ASP A 375 -9.22 -1.21 8.85
C ASP A 375 -7.80 -1.78 9.04
N ALA A 376 -7.24 -1.66 10.25
CA ALA A 376 -5.96 -2.19 10.75
C ALA A 376 -4.67 -1.97 9.93
N ARG A 377 -4.75 -1.56 8.66
CA ARG A 377 -3.63 -1.24 7.77
C ARG A 377 -2.61 -2.37 7.69
N VAL A 378 -3.10 -3.55 7.31
CA VAL A 378 -2.34 -4.81 7.25
C VAL A 378 -1.06 -4.68 6.42
N GLY A 379 -1.04 -3.88 5.34
CA GLY A 379 0.18 -3.64 4.56
C GLY A 379 1.30 -2.92 5.34
N SER A 380 1.00 -2.33 6.51
CA SER A 380 1.99 -1.75 7.43
C SER A 380 2.33 -2.65 8.64
N TRP A 381 1.84 -3.88 8.65
CA TRP A 381 2.15 -4.86 9.69
C TRP A 381 3.52 -5.50 9.44
N THR A 382 4.18 -5.88 10.52
CA THR A 382 5.32 -6.79 10.47
C THR A 382 4.84 -8.21 10.21
N GLU A 383 5.75 -9.10 9.79
CA GLU A 383 5.44 -10.53 9.60
C GLU A 383 4.96 -11.16 10.91
N GLN A 384 5.62 -10.84 12.02
CA GLN A 384 5.24 -11.34 13.34
C GLN A 384 3.83 -10.89 13.74
N LYS A 385 3.48 -9.62 13.49
CA LYS A 385 2.14 -9.12 13.80
C LYS A 385 1.06 -9.83 12.99
N LEU A 386 1.32 -10.12 11.71
CA LEU A 386 0.39 -10.89 10.88
C LEU A 386 0.23 -12.33 11.41
N LEU A 387 1.33 -12.97 11.79
CA LEU A 387 1.32 -14.30 12.39
C LEU A 387 0.52 -14.32 13.70
N ASP A 388 0.81 -13.41 14.62
CA ASP A 388 0.11 -13.27 15.89
C ASP A 388 -1.39 -13.05 15.68
N TYR A 389 -1.75 -12.20 14.70
CA TYR A 389 -3.14 -11.96 14.37
C TYR A 389 -3.85 -13.24 13.93
N VAL A 390 -3.28 -13.97 12.98
CA VAL A 390 -3.89 -15.21 12.46
C VAL A 390 -4.00 -16.28 13.55
N GLN A 391 -3.02 -16.39 14.45
CA GLN A 391 -3.05 -17.37 15.54
C GLN A 391 -4.10 -17.04 16.61
N ASN A 392 -4.35 -15.76 16.86
CA ASN A 392 -5.26 -15.30 17.91
C ASN A 392 -6.70 -15.03 17.44
N HIS A 393 -6.98 -15.16 16.14
CA HIS A 393 -8.31 -14.94 15.59
C HIS A 393 -8.77 -16.14 14.76
N PRO A 394 -10.09 -16.43 14.73
CA PRO A 394 -10.63 -17.49 13.88
C PRO A 394 -10.62 -17.15 12.38
N HIS A 395 -10.06 -16.00 11.99
CA HIS A 395 -10.10 -15.50 10.63
C HIS A 395 -9.18 -16.31 9.71
N ARG A 396 -9.70 -16.71 8.56
CA ARG A 396 -8.96 -17.38 7.48
C ARG A 396 -8.82 -16.49 6.25
N LEU A 397 -9.09 -15.20 6.44
CA LEU A 397 -8.93 -14.17 5.44
C LEU A 397 -8.46 -12.89 6.12
N VAL A 398 -7.43 -12.27 5.56
CA VAL A 398 -6.98 -10.92 5.89
C VAL A 398 -6.94 -10.09 4.61
N SER A 399 -7.17 -8.79 4.72
CA SER A 399 -7.07 -7.91 3.56
C SER A 399 -6.41 -6.57 3.87
N ASN A 400 -5.83 -5.97 2.83
CA ASN A 400 -5.19 -4.67 2.87
C ASN A 400 -5.71 -3.80 1.72
N GLU A 401 -6.26 -2.61 1.99
CA GLU A 401 -6.71 -1.68 0.95
C GLU A 401 -5.82 -0.45 0.82
N TRP A 402 -5.34 0.08 1.95
CA TRP A 402 -4.86 1.48 2.00
C TRP A 402 -3.35 1.63 1.91
N GLU A 403 -2.61 0.67 2.45
CA GLU A 403 -1.14 0.71 2.47
C GLU A 403 -0.57 0.01 1.24
N PRO A 404 0.62 0.36 0.76
CA PRO A 404 1.31 -0.44 -0.24
C PRO A 404 1.45 -1.91 0.16
N PHE A 405 1.66 -2.77 -0.83
CA PHE A 405 1.89 -4.19 -0.58
C PHE A 405 3.20 -4.38 0.20
N ASN A 406 3.17 -5.21 1.26
CA ASN A 406 4.36 -5.57 2.00
C ASN A 406 5.03 -6.80 1.39
N HIS A 407 6.12 -6.61 0.64
CA HIS A 407 6.84 -7.70 -0.03
C HIS A 407 7.40 -8.74 0.92
N ALA A 408 7.69 -8.38 2.19
CA ALA A 408 8.17 -9.34 3.18
C ALA A 408 7.18 -10.50 3.37
N PHE A 409 5.87 -10.27 3.16
CA PHE A 409 4.88 -11.33 3.26
C PHE A 409 5.04 -12.40 2.17
N LEU A 410 5.43 -12.01 0.93
CA LEU A 410 5.71 -13.00 -0.11
C LEU A 410 6.95 -13.82 0.24
N GLU A 411 8.00 -13.19 0.76
CA GLU A 411 9.23 -13.93 1.09
C GLU A 411 9.04 -14.87 2.29
N ARG A 412 8.21 -14.46 3.25
CA ARG A 412 8.01 -15.22 4.48
C ARG A 412 6.97 -16.32 4.39
N PHE A 413 5.85 -16.04 3.74
CA PHE A 413 4.66 -16.89 3.80
C PHE A 413 4.31 -17.55 2.47
N GLN A 414 5.07 -17.24 1.41
CA GLN A 414 5.00 -17.99 0.16
C GLN A 414 6.14 -19.01 0.13
N PRO A 415 5.83 -20.31 0.15
CA PRO A 415 6.85 -21.33 0.25
C PRO A 415 7.71 -21.45 -1.01
N THR A 416 9.00 -21.71 -0.83
CA THR A 416 9.91 -22.09 -1.92
C THR A 416 9.92 -23.62 -2.10
N GLN A 417 10.31 -24.12 -3.29
CA GLN A 417 10.30 -25.57 -3.60
C GLN A 417 11.09 -26.44 -2.61
N GLN A 418 12.03 -25.84 -1.87
CA GLN A 418 12.99 -26.57 -1.03
C GLN A 418 12.60 -26.62 0.45
N GLN A 419 11.57 -25.88 0.87
CA GLN A 419 11.23 -25.79 2.29
C GLN A 419 10.34 -26.95 2.74
N LYS A 420 10.87 -27.79 3.64
CA LYS A 420 10.10 -28.81 4.34
C LYS A 420 9.25 -28.12 5.41
N TYR A 421 7.93 -28.20 5.30
CA TYR A 421 7.03 -27.52 6.23
C TYR A 421 7.02 -28.17 7.59
N ASN A 422 6.94 -27.32 8.60
CA ASN A 422 6.47 -27.73 9.90
C ASN A 422 4.95 -27.62 9.95
N ASN A 423 4.33 -28.50 10.72
CA ASN A 423 2.87 -28.56 10.92
C ASN A 423 2.25 -27.28 11.51
N ASN A 424 3.05 -26.26 11.83
CA ASN A 424 2.62 -25.01 12.44
C ASN A 424 2.89 -23.77 11.55
N ASP A 425 3.36 -23.96 10.32
CA ASP A 425 3.68 -22.84 9.44
C ASP A 425 2.40 -22.18 8.89
N LEU A 426 2.39 -20.85 8.89
CA LEU A 426 1.36 -20.04 8.24
C LEU A 426 1.64 -19.99 6.73
N ILE A 427 0.64 -20.33 5.92
CA ILE A 427 0.71 -20.24 4.47
C ILE A 427 -0.33 -19.24 4.00
N LEU A 428 0.09 -18.29 3.17
CA LEU A 428 -0.80 -17.30 2.60
C LEU A 428 -1.11 -17.65 1.14
N LEU A 429 -2.39 -17.66 0.80
CA LEU A 429 -2.88 -17.61 -0.58
C LEU A 429 -3.04 -16.14 -0.97
N PHE A 430 -2.19 -15.63 -1.86
CA PHE A 430 -2.18 -14.25 -2.29
C PHE A 430 -3.19 -14.03 -3.40
N VAL A 431 -4.25 -13.28 -3.09
CA VAL A 431 -5.32 -12.97 -4.03
C VAL A 431 -5.42 -11.45 -4.18
N THR A 432 -5.64 -10.97 -5.38
CA THR A 432 -5.99 -9.56 -5.64
C THR A 432 -7.13 -9.49 -6.64
N SER A 433 -7.78 -8.34 -6.71
CA SER A 433 -8.60 -7.98 -7.86
C SER A 433 -8.04 -6.74 -8.55
N ILE A 434 -8.10 -6.76 -9.88
CA ILE A 434 -7.71 -5.65 -10.74
C ILE A 434 -8.90 -5.26 -11.61
N ARG A 435 -8.99 -3.99 -11.96
CA ARG A 435 -10.03 -3.44 -12.81
C ARG A 435 -9.38 -2.55 -13.84
N HIS A 436 -10.03 -2.36 -14.99
CA HIS A 436 -9.56 -1.41 -15.99
C HIS A 436 -9.23 -0.05 -15.33
N PRO A 437 -8.00 0.48 -15.45
CA PRO A 437 -7.51 1.57 -14.59
C PRO A 437 -8.33 2.85 -14.68
N ILE A 438 -8.82 3.17 -15.87
CA ILE A 438 -9.66 4.35 -16.11
C ILE A 438 -11.07 4.15 -15.55
N ASN A 439 -11.64 2.93 -15.66
CA ASN A 439 -12.94 2.61 -15.06
C ASN A 439 -12.86 2.66 -13.54
N ARG A 440 -11.74 2.20 -12.97
CA ARG A 440 -11.44 2.34 -11.53
C ARG A 440 -11.38 3.81 -11.11
N LEU A 441 -10.64 4.66 -11.81
CA LEU A 441 -10.56 6.10 -11.52
C LEU A 441 -11.93 6.79 -11.58
N LEU A 442 -12.70 6.53 -12.65
CA LEU A 442 -14.05 7.07 -12.79
C LEU A 442 -14.97 6.58 -11.66
N SER A 443 -14.86 5.31 -11.28
CA SER A 443 -15.59 4.75 -10.14
C SER A 443 -15.17 5.38 -8.81
N ALA A 444 -13.90 5.72 -8.63
CA ALA A 444 -13.40 6.41 -7.45
C ALA A 444 -13.91 7.85 -7.37
N TYR A 445 -13.91 8.58 -8.49
CA TYR A 445 -14.49 9.93 -8.57
C TYR A 445 -15.99 9.93 -8.26
N LYS A 446 -16.78 9.06 -8.90
CA LYS A 446 -18.22 8.98 -8.62
C LYS A 446 -18.52 8.68 -7.16
N PHE A 447 -17.72 7.80 -6.55
CA PHE A 447 -17.91 7.45 -5.15
C PHE A 447 -17.44 8.56 -4.21
N TRP A 448 -16.18 8.96 -4.28
CA TRP A 448 -15.57 9.88 -3.32
C TRP A 448 -15.79 11.35 -3.67
N GLY A 449 -15.77 11.70 -4.95
CA GLY A 449 -15.94 13.07 -5.44
C GLY A 449 -17.41 13.51 -5.54
N ILE A 450 -18.34 12.57 -5.79
CA ILE A 450 -19.77 12.90 -5.95
C ILE A 450 -20.61 12.38 -4.78
N LEU A 451 -20.70 11.06 -4.60
CA LEU A 451 -21.65 10.42 -3.67
C LEU A 451 -21.31 10.71 -2.20
N HIS A 452 -20.02 10.61 -1.83
CA HIS A 452 -19.53 10.79 -0.47
C HIS A 452 -18.92 12.17 -0.23
N ASN A 453 -19.05 13.09 -1.19
CA ASN A 453 -18.67 14.47 -0.98
C ASN A 453 -19.84 15.21 -0.32
N TRP A 454 -19.60 15.84 0.83
CA TRP A 454 -20.62 16.60 1.56
C TRP A 454 -20.85 18.00 1.01
N ASP A 455 -19.95 18.50 0.17
CA ASP A 455 -20.09 19.82 -0.45
C ASP A 455 -21.26 19.85 -1.43
N GLU A 456 -22.01 20.95 -1.44
CA GLU A 456 -23.13 21.14 -2.38
C GLU A 456 -22.64 21.17 -3.83
N THR A 457 -21.50 21.82 -4.06
CA THR A 457 -20.86 21.88 -5.38
C THR A 457 -19.92 20.70 -5.55
N LYS A 458 -20.29 19.76 -6.42
CA LYS A 458 -19.43 18.62 -6.73
C LYS A 458 -18.27 19.09 -7.64
N PRO A 459 -17.02 18.72 -7.34
CA PRO A 459 -15.88 19.06 -8.18
C PRO A 459 -16.04 18.38 -9.55
N SER A 460 -15.47 18.98 -10.60
CA SER A 460 -15.28 18.27 -11.87
C SER A 460 -14.28 17.11 -11.69
N PHE A 461 -14.26 16.19 -12.65
CA PHE A 461 -13.39 15.01 -12.57
C PHE A 461 -11.89 15.38 -12.54
N ASP A 462 -11.50 16.34 -13.36
CA ASP A 462 -10.14 16.87 -13.46
C ASP A 462 -9.70 17.59 -12.17
N LEU A 463 -10.58 18.42 -11.59
CA LEU A 463 -10.32 19.08 -10.31
C LEU A 463 -10.20 18.08 -9.16
N TRP A 464 -11.03 17.03 -9.18
CA TRP A 464 -10.94 15.95 -8.20
C TRP A 464 -9.61 15.20 -8.30
N LEU A 465 -9.17 14.83 -9.51
CA LEU A 465 -7.88 14.18 -9.73
C LEU A 465 -6.71 15.05 -9.24
N HIS A 466 -6.71 16.34 -9.59
CA HIS A 466 -5.69 17.30 -9.13
C HIS A 466 -5.61 17.38 -7.61
N SER A 467 -6.77 17.50 -6.93
CA SER A 467 -6.83 17.53 -5.46
C SER A 467 -6.27 16.26 -4.82
N TYR A 468 -6.60 15.09 -5.37
CA TYR A 468 -6.08 13.81 -4.86
C TYR A 468 -4.59 13.65 -5.12
N ALA A 469 -4.05 14.09 -6.26
CA ALA A 469 -2.61 14.08 -6.51
C ALA A 469 -1.82 14.85 -5.45
N ASN A 470 -2.30 16.04 -5.08
CA ASN A 470 -1.70 16.86 -4.03
C ASN A 470 -1.73 16.20 -2.64
N ARG A 471 -2.78 15.41 -2.37
CA ARG A 471 -2.91 14.63 -1.13
C ARG A 471 -1.95 13.45 -1.12
N SER A 472 -1.88 12.69 -2.21
CA SER A 472 -0.98 11.55 -2.35
C SER A 472 0.49 11.96 -2.23
N ASN A 473 0.88 13.12 -2.78
CA ASN A 473 2.25 13.62 -2.68
C ASN A 473 2.70 13.88 -1.21
N LYS A 474 1.74 14.10 -0.31
CA LYS A 474 1.99 14.31 1.13
C LYS A 474 1.71 13.06 1.95
N TRP A 475 1.21 12.01 1.32
CA TRP A 475 0.82 10.79 2.00
C TRP A 475 2.06 9.99 2.41
N LYS A 476 1.97 9.36 3.58
CA LYS A 476 2.98 8.47 4.13
C LYS A 476 2.29 7.21 4.63
N ILE A 477 3.04 6.12 4.78
CA ILE A 477 2.54 4.90 5.42
C ILE A 477 1.94 5.26 6.77
N ARG A 478 0.74 4.73 7.04
CA ARG A 478 -0.07 5.08 8.22
C ARG A 478 -0.54 6.55 8.31
N SER A 479 -0.58 7.29 7.20
CA SER A 479 -1.27 8.59 7.17
C SER A 479 -2.74 8.45 7.56
N THR A 480 -3.30 9.45 8.26
CA THR A 480 -4.73 9.48 8.60
C THR A 480 -5.61 9.62 7.37
N ASP A 481 -5.07 10.19 6.29
CA ASP A 481 -5.75 10.30 5.01
C ASP A 481 -5.62 9.01 4.19
N ILE A 482 -6.36 7.97 4.60
CA ILE A 482 -6.34 6.65 3.95
C ILE A 482 -6.73 6.69 2.48
N ASN A 483 -7.51 7.71 2.07
CA ASN A 483 -8.04 7.80 0.72
C ASN A 483 -7.12 8.57 -0.23
N ALA A 484 -6.03 9.18 0.24
CA ALA A 484 -5.19 10.06 -0.58
C ALA A 484 -4.81 9.41 -1.92
N ASN A 485 -4.40 8.13 -1.90
CA ASN A 485 -3.89 7.44 -3.08
C ASN A 485 -4.95 6.95 -4.08
N VAL A 486 -6.26 7.03 -3.78
CA VAL A 486 -7.29 6.46 -4.67
C VAL A 486 -7.37 7.19 -6.03
N GLY A 487 -6.90 8.43 -6.10
CA GLY A 487 -6.81 9.22 -7.33
C GLY A 487 -5.50 9.05 -8.10
N ASN A 488 -4.60 8.16 -7.67
CA ASN A 488 -3.31 8.00 -8.34
C ASN A 488 -3.44 7.43 -9.74
N PHE A 489 -2.63 7.96 -10.65
CA PHE A 489 -2.31 7.29 -11.90
C PHE A 489 -1.39 6.12 -11.60
N ASN A 490 -1.48 5.05 -12.39
CA ASN A 490 -0.70 3.83 -12.19
C ASN A 490 -0.78 3.30 -10.74
N PHE A 491 -1.98 3.34 -10.15
CA PHE A 491 -2.22 2.98 -8.75
C PHE A 491 -1.85 1.52 -8.43
N ALA A 492 -2.12 0.57 -9.32
CA ALA A 492 -1.72 -0.82 -9.13
C ALA A 492 -0.20 -0.95 -9.11
N THR A 493 0.48 -0.26 -10.04
CA THR A 493 1.95 -0.21 -10.07
C THR A 493 2.51 0.39 -8.78
N TRP A 494 1.99 1.52 -8.31
CA TRP A 494 2.35 2.10 -7.00
C TRP A 494 2.13 1.09 -5.87
N LYS A 495 0.98 0.43 -5.83
CA LYS A 495 0.58 -0.49 -4.77
C LYS A 495 1.52 -1.71 -4.70
N PHE A 496 1.69 -2.42 -5.82
CA PHE A 496 2.46 -3.67 -5.89
C PHE A 496 3.98 -3.43 -5.96
N SER A 497 4.42 -2.20 -6.23
CA SER A 497 5.81 -1.81 -6.05
C SER A 497 6.17 -1.48 -4.60
N GLY A 498 5.25 -1.63 -3.64
CA GLY A 498 5.49 -1.26 -2.24
C GLY A 498 5.51 0.25 -2.02
N GLY A 499 4.83 0.99 -2.89
CA GLY A 499 4.70 2.44 -2.80
C GLY A 499 5.85 3.21 -3.43
N LYS A 500 6.70 2.54 -4.21
CA LYS A 500 7.93 3.10 -4.79
C LYS A 500 7.69 4.01 -6.00
N LEU A 501 6.57 3.85 -6.72
CA LEU A 501 6.26 4.71 -7.87
C LEU A 501 5.88 6.13 -7.39
N PRO A 502 6.64 7.19 -7.75
CA PRO A 502 6.31 8.54 -7.32
C PRO A 502 5.11 9.12 -8.09
N ILE A 503 4.52 10.17 -7.53
CA ILE A 503 3.46 10.93 -8.19
C ILE A 503 4.08 11.73 -9.34
N SER A 504 3.51 11.57 -10.55
CA SER A 504 3.98 12.29 -11.74
C SER A 504 3.52 13.75 -11.77
N ASP A 505 4.27 14.60 -12.48
CA ASP A 505 3.85 15.98 -12.75
C ASP A 505 2.54 16.06 -13.52
N ARG A 506 2.29 15.11 -14.45
CA ARG A 506 0.99 14.97 -15.14
C ARG A 506 -0.16 14.82 -14.15
N GLN A 507 0.05 14.05 -13.08
CA GLN A 507 -0.95 13.85 -12.04
C GLN A 507 -1.08 15.09 -11.16
N LEU A 508 0.03 15.71 -10.75
CA LEU A 508 0.02 16.96 -9.99
C LEU A 508 -0.66 18.10 -10.75
N HIS A 509 -0.61 18.09 -12.08
CA HIS A 509 -1.24 19.08 -12.95
C HIS A 509 -2.43 18.52 -13.74
N ALA A 510 -3.15 17.52 -13.18
CA ALA A 510 -4.23 16.81 -13.87
C ALA A 510 -5.31 17.74 -14.46
N GLN A 511 -5.60 18.88 -13.83
CA GLN A 511 -6.53 19.87 -14.36
C GLN A 511 -6.08 20.39 -15.73
N ILE A 512 -4.88 20.96 -15.79
CA ILE A 512 -4.24 21.48 -17.01
C ILE A 512 -4.11 20.35 -18.04
N PHE A 513 -3.57 19.22 -17.59
CA PHE A 513 -3.35 18.05 -18.44
C PHE A 513 -4.63 17.60 -19.13
N LEU A 514 -5.77 17.55 -18.44
CA LEU A 514 -7.03 17.08 -19.03
C LEU A 514 -7.82 18.16 -19.76
N SER A 515 -7.66 19.45 -19.41
CA SER A 515 -8.45 20.54 -20.00
C SER A 515 -7.87 21.13 -21.29
N GLU A 516 -6.55 21.12 -21.46
CA GLU A 516 -5.92 21.88 -22.54
C GLU A 516 -5.83 21.10 -23.86
N SER A 517 -6.10 21.78 -24.98
CA SER A 517 -5.75 21.27 -26.33
C SER A 517 -4.28 21.47 -26.67
N THR A 518 -3.57 22.30 -25.91
CA THR A 518 -2.14 22.53 -26.03
C THR A 518 -1.37 21.33 -25.48
N GLU A 519 -0.46 20.80 -26.30
CA GLU A 519 0.57 19.86 -25.86
C GLU A 519 1.47 20.57 -24.86
N VAL A 520 1.06 20.60 -23.59
CA VAL A 520 2.02 20.81 -22.51
C VAL A 520 2.95 19.62 -22.57
N ASP A 521 4.21 19.88 -22.90
CA ASP A 521 5.24 18.86 -22.90
C ASP A 521 5.56 18.51 -21.45
N PHE A 522 4.74 17.61 -20.89
CA PHE A 522 5.11 16.83 -19.73
C PHE A 522 6.16 15.82 -20.22
N GLU A 523 7.36 16.33 -20.53
CA GLU A 523 8.48 15.57 -21.07
C GLU A 523 8.68 14.27 -20.29
N ALA A 524 9.16 13.26 -21.02
CA ALA A 524 9.24 11.87 -20.62
C ALA A 524 9.65 11.72 -19.14
N GLN A 525 8.79 11.06 -18.35
CA GLN A 525 9.29 10.44 -17.12
C GLN A 525 10.49 9.58 -17.54
N THR A 526 11.67 9.91 -17.01
CA THR A 526 12.86 9.14 -17.30
C THR A 526 12.60 7.70 -16.91
N GLU A 527 13.12 6.78 -17.72
CA GLU A 527 12.96 5.34 -17.48
C GLU A 527 13.33 4.95 -16.04
N ASP A 528 14.32 5.65 -15.47
CA ASP A 528 14.78 5.48 -14.09
C ASP A 528 13.68 5.68 -13.03
N ILE A 529 12.66 6.49 -13.29
CA ILE A 529 11.59 6.78 -12.34
C ILE A 529 10.59 5.63 -12.25
N TRP A 530 10.18 5.08 -13.39
CA TRP A 530 9.06 4.14 -13.45
C TRP A 530 9.48 2.69 -13.60
N LYS A 531 10.66 2.42 -14.18
CA LYS A 531 11.07 1.06 -14.54
C LYS A 531 11.23 0.16 -13.33
N GLU A 532 12.03 0.53 -12.32
CA GLU A 532 12.19 -0.33 -11.14
C GLU A 532 10.87 -0.58 -10.39
N PRO A 533 10.02 0.44 -10.12
CA PRO A 533 8.72 0.19 -9.50
C PRO A 533 7.83 -0.71 -10.34
N PHE A 534 7.78 -0.50 -11.65
CA PHE A 534 6.98 -1.31 -12.56
C PHE A 534 7.45 -2.76 -12.61
N GLN A 535 8.75 -3.00 -12.74
CA GLN A 535 9.31 -4.35 -12.69
C GLN A 535 9.06 -5.02 -11.34
N THR A 536 9.12 -4.29 -10.24
CA THR A 536 8.77 -4.79 -8.90
C THR A 536 7.30 -5.18 -8.84
N ALA A 537 6.40 -4.37 -9.39
CA ALA A 537 4.97 -4.68 -9.45
C ALA A 537 4.69 -5.94 -10.28
N ILE A 538 5.36 -6.11 -11.43
CA ILE A 538 5.27 -7.32 -12.25
C ILE A 538 5.69 -8.56 -11.47
N ARG A 539 6.89 -8.54 -10.86
CA ARG A 539 7.40 -9.68 -10.06
C ARG A 539 6.48 -10.01 -8.89
N THR A 540 5.92 -8.98 -8.26
CA THR A 540 4.95 -9.13 -7.15
C THR A 540 3.69 -9.81 -7.64
N LEU A 541 3.04 -9.29 -8.68
CA LEU A 541 1.81 -9.86 -9.23
C LEU A 541 2.01 -11.25 -9.84
N ALA A 542 3.17 -11.53 -10.44
CA ALA A 542 3.50 -12.84 -10.99
C ALA A 542 3.53 -13.95 -9.92
N ARG A 543 3.77 -13.56 -8.66
CA ARG A 543 3.74 -14.45 -7.50
C ARG A 543 2.35 -14.60 -6.87
N PHE A 544 1.36 -13.81 -7.24
CA PHE A 544 0.01 -13.98 -6.70
C PHE A 544 -0.61 -15.29 -7.19
N ASP A 545 -1.28 -16.00 -6.30
CA ASP A 545 -2.02 -17.22 -6.62
C ASP A 545 -3.16 -16.92 -7.60
N LEU A 546 -3.81 -15.77 -7.41
CA LEU A 546 -4.87 -15.31 -8.30
C LEU A 546 -4.97 -13.78 -8.32
N ALA A 547 -4.93 -13.22 -9.53
CA ALA A 547 -5.30 -11.83 -9.77
C ALA A 547 -6.58 -11.83 -10.61
N ILE A 548 -7.66 -11.28 -10.05
CA ILE A 548 -9.01 -11.37 -10.59
C ILE A 548 -9.31 -10.11 -11.41
N PRO A 549 -9.40 -10.18 -12.74
CA PRO A 549 -9.87 -9.07 -13.54
C PRO A 549 -11.39 -8.96 -13.38
N MET A 550 -11.86 -7.88 -12.75
CA MET A 550 -13.25 -7.74 -12.31
C MET A 550 -14.27 -7.77 -13.46
N GLU A 551 -13.84 -7.38 -14.66
CA GLU A 551 -14.62 -7.42 -15.88
C GLU A 551 -14.97 -8.85 -16.35
N TYR A 552 -14.22 -9.87 -15.93
CA TYR A 552 -14.46 -11.28 -16.32
C TYR A 552 -15.00 -12.13 -15.18
N LEU A 553 -15.03 -11.63 -13.94
CA LEU A 553 -15.38 -12.45 -12.77
C LEU A 553 -16.80 -13.02 -12.85
N SER A 554 -17.77 -12.29 -13.43
CA SER A 554 -19.15 -12.79 -13.56
C SER A 554 -19.27 -13.99 -14.49
N ASP A 555 -18.47 -13.99 -15.56
CA ASP A 555 -18.64 -14.93 -16.67
C ASP A 555 -17.67 -16.11 -16.56
N HIS A 556 -16.60 -15.94 -15.76
CA HIS A 556 -15.50 -16.88 -15.66
C HIS A 556 -15.10 -17.13 -14.19
N THR A 557 -15.98 -17.72 -13.39
CA THR A 557 -15.73 -17.94 -11.95
C THR A 557 -14.80 -19.12 -11.64
N ALA A 558 -14.54 -19.99 -12.62
CA ALA A 558 -13.82 -21.24 -12.41
C ALA A 558 -12.42 -21.09 -11.78
N PRO A 559 -11.58 -20.08 -12.11
CA PRO A 559 -10.29 -19.90 -11.42
C PRO A 559 -10.44 -19.66 -9.92
N LEU A 560 -11.47 -18.91 -9.51
CA LEU A 560 -11.77 -18.65 -8.10
C LEU A 560 -12.31 -19.90 -7.39
N THR A 561 -13.16 -20.69 -8.06
CA THR A 561 -13.61 -21.99 -7.55
C THR A 561 -12.45 -22.99 -7.41
N ASN A 562 -11.56 -23.05 -8.41
CA ASN A 562 -10.42 -23.96 -8.40
C ASN A 562 -9.43 -23.64 -7.29
N LEU A 563 -9.22 -22.34 -6.99
CA LEU A 563 -8.32 -21.91 -5.92
C LEU A 563 -8.99 -21.98 -4.55
N LEU A 564 -10.17 -21.40 -4.37
CA LEU A 564 -10.77 -21.19 -3.04
C LEU A 564 -11.95 -22.11 -2.72
N GLY A 565 -12.43 -22.92 -3.68
CA GLY A 565 -13.64 -23.75 -3.52
C GLY A 565 -14.94 -22.96 -3.46
N TRP A 566 -14.90 -21.66 -3.75
CA TRP A 566 -16.07 -20.80 -3.69
C TRP A 566 -17.00 -21.08 -4.88
N THR A 567 -18.30 -21.14 -4.61
CA THR A 567 -19.33 -21.54 -5.59
C THR A 567 -20.58 -20.65 -5.53
N ASN A 568 -20.82 -19.93 -4.42
CA ASN A 568 -22.02 -19.10 -4.21
C ASN A 568 -21.93 -17.71 -4.90
N PHE A 569 -21.64 -17.67 -6.21
CA PHE A 569 -21.47 -16.41 -6.95
C PHE A 569 -22.78 -15.65 -7.17
N GLU A 570 -23.89 -16.36 -7.41
CA GLU A 570 -25.18 -15.73 -7.70
C GLU A 570 -25.76 -14.92 -6.52
N LYS A 571 -25.47 -15.34 -5.29
CA LYS A 571 -25.92 -14.65 -4.07
C LYS A 571 -25.18 -13.34 -3.82
N SER A 572 -24.02 -13.18 -4.44
CA SER A 572 -23.09 -12.08 -4.24
C SER A 572 -22.85 -11.37 -5.55
N HIS A 573 -23.91 -10.78 -6.13
CA HIS A 573 -23.79 -10.01 -7.37
C HIS A 573 -22.63 -9.02 -7.26
N VAL A 574 -21.60 -9.26 -8.09
CA VAL A 574 -20.31 -8.61 -7.98
C VAL A 574 -20.41 -7.12 -8.34
N VAL A 575 -21.36 -6.67 -9.16
CA VAL A 575 -21.84 -5.28 -9.27
C VAL A 575 -23.21 -5.30 -9.99
N PRO A 576 -24.23 -4.47 -9.65
CA PRO A 576 -24.43 -3.68 -8.45
C PRO A 576 -25.71 -4.11 -7.69
N SER A 577 -25.55 -4.46 -6.42
CA SER A 577 -26.62 -4.20 -5.46
C SER A 577 -26.66 -2.69 -5.21
N GLY A 578 -27.39 -1.94 -6.04
CA GLY A 578 -27.58 -0.48 -5.96
C GLY A 578 -27.67 0.21 -7.33
N ASN A 579 -28.04 1.50 -7.35
CA ASN A 579 -28.16 2.31 -8.57
C ASN A 579 -26.81 2.65 -9.26
N VAL A 580 -25.69 2.03 -8.85
CA VAL A 580 -24.36 2.33 -9.41
C VAL A 580 -24.13 1.43 -10.61
N THR A 581 -24.50 1.92 -11.80
CA THR A 581 -24.24 1.26 -13.09
C THR A 581 -22.74 0.98 -13.27
N ASN A 582 -22.40 -0.08 -14.01
CA ASN A 582 -21.01 -0.29 -14.42
C ASN A 582 -20.52 0.96 -15.16
N ASN A 583 -19.44 1.56 -14.66
CA ASN A 583 -18.92 2.82 -15.20
C ASN A 583 -17.93 2.47 -16.32
N GLU A 584 -18.40 2.55 -17.55
CA GLU A 584 -17.55 2.42 -18.73
C GLU A 584 -17.02 3.80 -19.10
N ALA A 585 -15.74 4.04 -18.85
CA ALA A 585 -15.13 5.35 -19.06
C ALA A 585 -15.21 5.83 -20.53
N THR A 586 -15.20 4.90 -21.49
CA THR A 586 -15.38 5.19 -22.93
C THR A 586 -16.75 5.80 -23.27
N LYS A 587 -17.77 5.55 -22.45
CA LYS A 587 -19.12 6.10 -22.64
C LYS A 587 -19.32 7.45 -21.94
N GLU A 588 -18.51 7.76 -20.95
CA GLU A 588 -18.71 8.90 -20.06
C GLU A 588 -17.68 10.02 -20.22
N LEU A 589 -16.48 9.68 -20.68
CA LEU A 589 -15.40 10.64 -20.92
C LEU A 589 -15.35 11.00 -22.41
N SER A 590 -14.93 12.22 -22.71
CA SER A 590 -14.62 12.56 -24.11
C SER A 590 -13.46 11.70 -24.63
N PRO A 591 -13.40 11.41 -25.95
CA PRO A 591 -12.30 10.63 -26.52
C PRO A 591 -10.91 11.17 -26.17
N LEU A 592 -10.77 12.51 -26.14
CA LEU A 592 -9.51 13.16 -25.76
C LEU A 592 -9.15 12.92 -24.28
N GLN A 593 -10.11 13.05 -23.36
CA GLN A 593 -9.88 12.79 -21.94
C GLN A 593 -9.56 11.32 -21.69
N TYR A 594 -10.27 10.40 -22.36
CA TYR A 594 -9.99 8.97 -22.28
C TYR A 594 -8.56 8.67 -22.75
N ALA A 595 -8.17 9.18 -23.94
CA ALA A 595 -6.83 9.02 -24.48
C ALA A 595 -5.74 9.53 -23.52
N LYS A 596 -5.91 10.73 -22.94
CA LYS A 596 -4.95 11.28 -21.97
C LYS A 596 -4.85 10.46 -20.69
N LEU A 597 -5.97 9.98 -20.17
CA LEU A 597 -5.98 9.11 -18.99
C LEU A 597 -5.38 7.74 -19.29
N TRP A 598 -5.57 7.25 -20.50
CA TRP A 598 -4.93 6.04 -20.99
C TRP A 598 -3.41 6.21 -20.95
N ASP A 599 -2.89 7.29 -21.53
CA ASP A 599 -1.44 7.56 -21.55
C ASP A 599 -0.88 7.73 -20.13
N ALA A 600 -1.64 8.39 -19.24
CA ALA A 600 -1.25 8.58 -17.86
C ALA A 600 -1.27 7.28 -17.03
N ASN A 601 -2.10 6.30 -17.40
CA ASN A 601 -2.25 5.01 -16.70
C ASN A 601 -1.67 3.83 -17.49
N LYS A 602 -0.75 4.11 -18.41
CA LYS A 602 -0.18 3.12 -19.33
C LYS A 602 0.38 1.88 -18.63
N LEU A 603 1.09 2.06 -17.51
CA LEU A 603 1.69 0.94 -16.75
C LEU A 603 0.60 0.02 -16.19
N ASP A 604 -0.42 0.60 -15.57
CA ASP A 604 -1.54 -0.18 -15.05
C ASP A 604 -2.40 -0.81 -16.15
N ILE A 605 -2.46 -0.21 -17.35
CA ILE A 605 -3.15 -0.81 -18.51
C ILE A 605 -2.42 -2.07 -18.95
N ILE A 606 -1.08 -2.04 -19.01
CA ILE A 606 -0.26 -3.22 -19.29
C ILE A 606 -0.50 -4.30 -18.21
N LEU A 607 -0.43 -3.94 -16.92
CA LEU A 607 -0.69 -4.90 -15.83
C LEU A 607 -2.10 -5.49 -15.89
N TYR A 608 -3.10 -4.66 -16.18
CA TYR A 608 -4.48 -5.10 -16.33
C TYR A 608 -4.63 -6.08 -17.49
N ARG A 609 -4.18 -5.73 -18.70
CA ARG A 609 -4.27 -6.58 -19.89
C ARG A 609 -3.53 -7.91 -19.69
N TRP A 610 -2.30 -7.84 -19.15
CA TRP A 610 -1.53 -9.02 -18.80
C TRP A 610 -2.25 -9.89 -17.77
N THR A 611 -2.82 -9.31 -16.72
CA THR A 611 -3.60 -10.06 -15.72
C THR A 611 -4.82 -10.76 -16.35
N CYS A 612 -5.54 -10.09 -17.26
CA CYS A 612 -6.63 -10.71 -18.01
C CYS A 612 -6.15 -11.91 -18.82
N ALA A 613 -5.02 -11.77 -19.51
CA ALA A 613 -4.42 -12.83 -20.31
C ALA A 613 -4.00 -14.03 -19.45
N VAL A 614 -3.32 -13.79 -18.33
CA VAL A 614 -2.92 -14.84 -17.37
C VAL A 614 -4.16 -15.56 -16.81
N TYR A 615 -5.19 -14.80 -16.44
CA TYR A 615 -6.44 -15.34 -15.91
C TYR A 615 -7.14 -16.26 -16.90
N LEU A 616 -7.35 -15.79 -18.13
CA LEU A 616 -8.06 -16.54 -19.18
C LEU A 616 -7.19 -17.68 -19.75
N THR A 617 -5.87 -17.51 -19.83
CA THR A 617 -4.97 -18.60 -20.22
C THR A 617 -5.02 -19.73 -19.21
N ARG A 618 -4.99 -19.44 -17.91
CA ARG A 618 -5.15 -20.46 -16.86
C ARG A 618 -6.53 -21.15 -16.89
N LEU A 619 -7.53 -20.48 -17.46
CA LEU A 619 -8.87 -21.03 -17.64
C LEU A 619 -8.97 -21.95 -18.86
N ASN A 620 -8.46 -21.51 -20.01
CA ASN A 620 -8.71 -22.14 -21.31
C ASN A 620 -7.57 -23.04 -21.79
N CYS A 621 -6.35 -22.83 -21.31
CA CYS A 621 -5.17 -23.59 -21.70
C CYS A 621 -4.79 -24.59 -20.60
N THR A 622 -4.89 -25.87 -20.91
CA THR A 622 -4.58 -27.00 -20.01
C THR A 622 -3.25 -27.63 -20.29
#